data_AF-A0A522DTS6-F1
#
_entry.id   AF-A0A522DTS6-F1
#
_cell.length_a   1.000
_cell.length_b   1.000
_cell.length_c   1.000
_cell.angle_alpha   90.00
_cell.angle_beta   90.00
_cell.angle_gamma   90.00
#
_symmetry.space_group_name_H-M   'P 1'
#
loop_
_entity.id
_entity.type
_entity.pdbx_description
1 polymer ?
#
loop_
_entity_poly.entity_id
_entity_poly.type
_entity_poly.pdbx_seq_one_letter_code
_entity_poly.pdbx_strand_id
1 'polypeptide(L)'
;MSKTKWCFLHFNAEGDLNAQVVKAHIAPASLVRPLLTDLRGRGHSHDHTRKEIRTTGMDQPGMVHVDRPWEAFHLNGLSFSLPCEDVLSFHTRIAKLEVRQFAGGQLYYKLHSWLSCIVLRPVHKLALQFQLADRIAKAEERALVFYADKKPGAEILRDACARARNVPVDQVPVLTGDRQPNDRFFPKERGQA
;
A
#
# COMPACT_ATOMS: atom_id res chain seq x y z
N MET A 1 -8.53 28.55 0.49
CA MET A 1 -9.29 27.31 0.22
C MET A 1 -9.45 26.52 1.52
N SER A 2 -10.63 25.96 1.81
CA SER A 2 -10.85 25.15 3.01
C SER A 2 -10.16 23.78 2.90
N LYS A 3 -9.68 23.24 4.02
CA LYS A 3 -9.05 21.91 4.07
C LYS A 3 -10.09 20.83 3.76
N THR A 4 -9.72 19.84 2.94
CA THR A 4 -10.62 18.68 2.69
C THR A 4 -10.67 17.82 3.94
N LYS A 5 -11.88 17.45 4.39
CA LYS A 5 -12.06 16.44 5.44
C LYS A 5 -11.92 15.05 4.84
N TRP A 6 -11.14 14.18 5.46
CA TRP A 6 -10.93 12.81 5.02
C TRP A 6 -11.55 11.81 5.98
N CYS A 7 -11.98 10.67 5.47
CA CYS A 7 -12.61 9.61 6.24
C CYS A 7 -11.93 8.27 5.94
N PHE A 8 -11.75 7.49 6.99
CA PHE A 8 -11.48 6.06 6.92
C PHE A 8 -12.80 5.31 7.02
N LEU A 9 -13.06 4.44 6.05
CA LEU A 9 -14.21 3.56 6.01
C LEU A 9 -13.72 2.12 6.15
N HIS A 10 -14.12 1.46 7.23
CA HIS A 10 -13.83 0.06 7.48
C HIS A 10 -15.13 -0.73 7.38
N PHE A 11 -15.14 -1.79 6.57
CA PHE A 11 -16.30 -2.64 6.38
C PHE A 11 -16.16 -3.88 7.25
N ASN A 12 -17.19 -4.18 8.03
CA ASN A 12 -17.22 -5.33 8.91
C ASN A 12 -17.49 -6.57 8.05
N ALA A 13 -16.57 -7.52 8.05
CA ALA A 13 -16.80 -8.83 7.45
C ALA A 13 -17.67 -9.63 8.42
N GLU A 14 -18.98 -9.68 8.18
CA GLU A 14 -19.85 -10.62 8.91
C GLU A 14 -19.68 -12.02 8.32
N GLY A 15 -19.15 -12.95 9.11
CA GLY A 15 -19.47 -14.38 9.02
C GLY A 15 -18.76 -15.24 7.96
N ASP A 16 -17.94 -14.69 7.08
CA ASP A 16 -17.24 -15.51 6.06
C ASP A 16 -15.75 -15.18 6.01
N LEU A 17 -14.93 -16.10 6.53
CA LEU A 17 -13.46 -16.04 6.45
C LEU A 17 -12.95 -16.07 5.00
N ASN A 18 -13.81 -16.46 4.04
CA ASN A 18 -13.54 -16.41 2.60
C ASN A 18 -14.22 -15.22 1.89
N ALA A 19 -15.05 -14.42 2.57
CA ALA A 19 -15.59 -13.20 2.00
C ALA A 19 -14.44 -12.22 1.82
N GLN A 20 -14.05 -12.04 0.56
CA GLN A 20 -13.03 -11.11 0.08
C GLN A 20 -12.93 -9.89 0.98
N VAL A 21 -11.81 -9.78 1.71
CA VAL A 21 -11.52 -8.67 2.62
C VAL A 21 -11.89 -7.37 1.93
N VAL A 22 -12.97 -6.75 2.38
CA VAL A 22 -13.40 -5.45 1.86
C VAL A 22 -12.38 -4.46 2.39
N LYS A 23 -11.34 -4.19 1.58
CA LYS A 23 -10.25 -3.28 1.92
C LYS A 23 -10.82 -1.98 2.46
N ALA A 24 -10.20 -1.42 3.48
CA ALA A 24 -10.63 -0.14 3.99
C ALA A 24 -10.47 0.96 2.93
N HIS A 25 -11.33 1.97 2.95
CA HIS A 25 -11.27 3.10 2.01
C HIS A 25 -10.94 4.39 2.75
N ILE A 26 -9.88 5.05 2.31
CA ILE A 26 -9.53 6.41 2.68
C ILE A 26 -10.11 7.34 1.61
N ALA A 27 -11.08 8.17 1.96
CA ALA A 27 -11.78 9.01 0.99
C ALA A 27 -12.07 10.41 1.54
N PRO A 28 -12.10 11.45 0.68
CA PRO A 28 -12.71 12.72 1.05
C PRO A 28 -14.14 12.51 1.56
N ALA A 29 -14.53 13.22 2.61
CA ALA A 29 -15.85 13.08 3.24
C ALA A 29 -17.00 13.23 2.25
N SER A 30 -16.83 14.07 1.22
CA SER A 30 -17.82 14.25 0.14
C SER A 30 -18.00 13.02 -0.76
N LEU A 31 -17.00 12.15 -0.86
CA LEU A 31 -17.03 10.95 -1.71
C LEU A 31 -17.56 9.72 -0.96
N VAL A 32 -17.74 9.79 0.36
CA VAL A 32 -18.20 8.67 1.19
C VAL A 32 -19.57 8.18 0.74
N ARG A 33 -20.57 9.08 0.65
CA ARG A 33 -21.93 8.68 0.27
C ARG A 33 -21.99 8.10 -1.16
N PRO A 34 -21.41 8.75 -2.19
CA PRO A 34 -21.32 8.15 -3.53
C PRO A 34 -20.64 6.79 -3.55
N LEU A 35 -19.55 6.61 -2.79
CA LEU A 35 -18.83 5.34 -2.69
C LEU A 35 -19.71 4.23 -2.08
N LEU A 36 -20.43 4.52 -0.99
CA LEU A 36 -21.32 3.54 -0.37
C LEU A 36 -22.47 3.14 -1.30
N THR A 37 -23.02 4.10 -2.05
CA THR A 37 -24.05 3.81 -3.06
C THR A 37 -23.50 2.93 -4.18
N ASP A 38 -22.30 3.21 -4.70
CA ASP A 38 -21.64 2.40 -5.74
C ASP A 38 -21.33 0.98 -5.26
N LEU A 39 -20.84 0.83 -4.01
CA LEU A 39 -20.59 -0.48 -3.41
C LEU A 39 -21.90 -1.28 -3.24
N ARG A 40 -22.96 -0.65 -2.73
CA ARG A 40 -24.29 -1.29 -2.61
C ARG A 40 -24.83 -1.73 -3.97
N GLY A 41 -24.69 -0.90 -5.00
CA GLY A 41 -25.10 -1.24 -6.37
C GLY A 41 -24.36 -2.45 -6.96
N ARG A 42 -23.17 -2.77 -6.44
CA ARG A 42 -22.37 -3.96 -6.82
C ARG A 42 -22.64 -5.18 -5.94
N GLY A 43 -23.66 -5.12 -5.07
CA GLY A 43 -23.98 -6.20 -4.13
C GLY A 43 -23.13 -6.20 -2.85
N HIS A 44 -22.29 -5.18 -2.62
CA HIS A 44 -21.54 -5.05 -1.37
C HIS A 44 -22.35 -4.23 -0.35
N SER A 45 -23.21 -4.90 0.42
CA SER A 45 -23.93 -4.31 1.54
C SER A 45 -23.31 -4.77 2.85
N HIS A 46 -22.15 -4.20 3.19
CA HIS A 46 -21.51 -4.47 4.47
C HIS A 46 -21.78 -3.32 5.43
N ASP A 47 -22.02 -3.68 6.69
CA ASP A 47 -21.92 -2.73 7.78
C ASP A 47 -20.54 -2.09 7.78
N HIS A 48 -20.50 -0.80 8.08
CA HIS A 48 -19.25 -0.04 8.02
C HIS A 48 -19.14 0.92 9.19
N THR A 49 -17.90 1.09 9.63
CA THR A 49 -17.53 2.17 10.55
C THR A 49 -16.87 3.28 9.77
N ARG A 50 -17.16 4.53 10.17
CA ARG A 50 -16.62 5.74 9.56
C ARG A 50 -15.88 6.55 10.62
N LYS A 51 -14.63 6.91 10.34
CA LYS A 51 -13.83 7.77 11.20
C LYS A 51 -13.24 8.93 10.39
N GLU A 52 -13.36 10.17 10.87
CA GLU A 52 -12.61 11.29 10.29
C GLU A 52 -11.11 11.10 10.60
N ILE A 53 -10.26 11.26 9.60
CA ILE A 53 -8.80 11.09 9.75
C ILE A 53 -8.06 12.30 9.22
N ARG A 54 -6.88 12.54 9.79
CA ARG A 54 -5.91 13.54 9.31
C ARG A 54 -4.57 12.91 8.92
N THR A 55 -4.32 11.69 9.38
CA THR A 55 -3.10 10.93 9.16
C THR A 55 -3.44 9.49 8.77
N THR A 56 -2.63 8.88 7.90
CA THR A 56 -2.73 7.46 7.56
C THR A 56 -1.42 6.93 6.99
N GLY A 57 -1.19 5.62 7.08
CA GLY A 57 -0.15 4.92 6.32
C GLY A 57 -0.76 4.07 5.21
N MET A 58 -0.01 3.84 4.13
CA MET A 58 -0.33 2.84 3.12
C MET A 58 0.93 2.04 2.81
N ASP A 59 0.76 0.75 2.50
CA ASP A 59 1.84 -0.23 2.39
C ASP A 59 1.54 -1.24 1.26
N GLN A 60 2.56 -1.84 0.67
CA GLN A 60 2.38 -3.02 -0.16
C GLN A 60 2.31 -4.30 0.69
N PRO A 61 1.72 -5.39 0.18
CA PRO A 61 1.82 -6.68 0.84
C PRO A 61 3.27 -7.13 0.93
N GLY A 62 3.65 -7.78 2.03
CA GLY A 62 5.00 -8.30 2.20
C GLY A 62 5.37 -8.45 3.66
N MET A 63 6.64 -8.81 3.88
CA MET A 63 7.20 -8.87 5.23
C MET A 63 7.39 -7.45 5.79
N VAL A 64 6.76 -7.17 6.92
CA VAL A 64 6.88 -5.87 7.58
C VAL A 64 8.22 -5.81 8.29
N HIS A 65 9.07 -4.89 7.87
CA HIS A 65 10.30 -4.55 8.59
C HIS A 65 10.02 -3.46 9.61
N VAL A 66 10.36 -3.73 10.88
CA VAL A 66 10.42 -2.70 11.92
C VAL A 66 11.51 -1.69 11.52
N ASP A 67 11.28 -0.41 11.78
CA ASP A 67 12.20 0.71 11.53
C ASP A 67 12.57 1.01 10.05
N ARG A 68 11.85 0.43 9.07
CA ARG A 68 12.04 0.83 7.67
C ARG A 68 11.73 2.32 7.47
N PRO A 69 12.45 3.01 6.57
CA PRO A 69 12.24 4.43 6.34
C PRO A 69 10.90 4.70 5.64
N TRP A 70 10.23 5.78 6.05
CA TRP A 70 8.97 6.23 5.47
C TRP A 70 9.13 7.60 4.82
N GLU A 71 8.44 7.81 3.71
CA GLU A 71 8.22 9.13 3.11
C GLU A 71 6.85 9.68 3.46
N ALA A 72 6.79 10.98 3.71
CA ALA A 72 5.57 11.70 4.06
C ALA A 72 5.08 12.57 2.90
N PHE A 73 3.77 12.58 2.73
CA PHE A 73 3.07 13.22 1.63
C PHE A 73 1.83 13.93 2.13
N HIS A 74 1.36 14.94 1.39
CA HIS A 74 0.28 15.81 1.85
C HIS A 74 -0.78 16.03 0.77
N LEU A 75 -2.01 15.61 1.03
CA LEU A 75 -3.17 15.84 0.16
C LEU A 75 -4.18 16.69 0.89
N ASN A 76 -4.24 17.99 0.59
CA ASN A 76 -5.15 18.99 1.15
C ASN A 76 -6.02 18.49 2.34
N GLY A 77 -5.47 18.46 3.56
CA GLY A 77 -6.18 17.99 4.76
C GLY A 77 -5.90 16.55 5.21
N LEU A 78 -5.08 15.79 4.48
CA LEU A 78 -4.56 14.47 4.84
C LEU A 78 -3.04 14.46 4.72
N SER A 79 -2.35 14.09 5.79
CA SER A 79 -0.97 13.62 5.74
C SER A 79 -0.98 12.10 5.56
N PHE A 80 -0.27 11.58 4.57
CA PHE A 80 -0.13 10.13 4.41
C PHE A 80 1.32 9.73 4.23
N SER A 81 1.67 8.52 4.65
CA SER A 81 3.02 8.00 4.57
C SER A 81 3.09 6.69 3.80
N LEU A 82 4.18 6.49 3.05
CA LEU A 82 4.53 5.25 2.36
C LEU A 82 5.91 4.79 2.81
N PRO A 83 6.18 3.47 2.86
CA PRO A 83 7.53 2.96 2.92
C PRO A 83 8.34 3.49 1.74
N CYS A 84 9.60 3.86 1.98
CA CYS A 84 10.48 4.40 0.95
C CYS A 84 10.62 3.45 -0.26
N GLU A 85 10.70 2.14 -0.01
CA GLU A 85 10.79 1.10 -1.04
C GLU A 85 9.58 1.07 -2.00
N ASP A 86 8.43 1.54 -1.53
CA ASP A 86 7.15 1.48 -2.22
C ASP A 86 6.86 2.72 -3.08
N VAL A 87 7.57 3.82 -2.87
CA VAL A 87 7.28 5.11 -3.52
C VAL A 87 7.25 4.99 -5.04
N LEU A 88 8.24 4.31 -5.65
CA LEU A 88 8.27 4.08 -7.10
C LEU A 88 7.07 3.26 -7.57
N SER A 89 6.73 2.18 -6.84
CA SER A 89 5.59 1.32 -7.17
C SER A 89 4.27 2.11 -7.14
N PHE A 90 4.06 2.93 -6.10
CA PHE A 90 2.90 3.81 -6.02
C PHE A 90 2.88 4.85 -7.14
N HIS A 91 4.03 5.42 -7.53
CA HIS A 91 4.14 6.33 -8.68
C HIS A 91 3.72 5.66 -9.99
N THR A 92 4.25 4.48 -10.29
CA THR A 92 3.89 3.72 -11.50
C THR A 92 2.40 3.39 -11.53
N ARG A 93 1.82 3.05 -10.37
CA ARG A 93 0.40 2.70 -10.26
C ARG A 93 -0.51 3.92 -10.40
N ILE A 94 -0.17 5.05 -9.78
CA ILE A 94 -0.99 6.26 -9.89
C ILE A 94 -1.01 6.82 -11.32
N ALA A 95 0.11 6.70 -12.03
CA ALA A 95 0.22 7.13 -13.42
C ALA A 95 -0.73 6.36 -14.35
N LYS A 96 -0.97 5.08 -14.05
CA LYS A 96 -1.81 4.16 -14.81
C LYS A 96 -3.28 4.13 -14.36
N LEU A 97 -3.68 4.93 -13.37
CA LEU A 97 -5.07 4.92 -12.93
C LEU A 97 -6.01 5.49 -13.99
N GLU A 98 -7.03 4.71 -14.32
CA GLU A 98 -8.14 5.15 -15.13
C GLU A 98 -9.13 5.96 -14.28
N VAL A 99 -9.71 6.99 -14.90
CA VAL A 99 -10.79 7.76 -14.29
C VAL A 99 -12.04 6.89 -14.18
N ARG A 100 -12.70 6.98 -13.02
CA ARG A 100 -13.98 6.30 -12.76
C ARG A 100 -15.06 7.34 -12.47
N GLN A 101 -16.31 6.95 -12.63
CA GLN A 101 -17.45 7.81 -12.40
C GLN A 101 -18.43 7.14 -11.43
N PHE A 102 -18.88 7.86 -10.42
CA PHE A 102 -20.01 7.43 -9.60
C PHE A 102 -21.33 7.64 -10.37
N ALA A 103 -22.41 6.96 -9.97
CA ALA A 103 -23.73 7.11 -10.60
C ALA A 103 -24.22 8.57 -10.67
N GLY A 104 -23.85 9.42 -9.70
CA GLY A 104 -24.14 10.86 -9.71
C GLY A 104 -23.23 11.70 -10.62
N GLY A 105 -22.48 11.08 -11.53
CA GLY A 105 -21.61 11.75 -12.50
C GLY A 105 -20.25 12.20 -11.96
N GLN A 106 -20.02 12.13 -10.64
CA GLN A 106 -18.78 12.59 -10.03
C GLN A 106 -17.59 11.68 -10.37
N LEU A 107 -16.52 12.29 -10.90
CA LEU A 107 -15.28 11.60 -11.26
C LEU A 107 -14.39 11.33 -10.04
N TYR A 108 -13.77 10.15 -10.03
CA TYR A 108 -12.83 9.74 -8.99
C TYR A 108 -11.76 8.79 -9.54
N TYR A 109 -10.69 8.62 -8.77
CA TYR A 109 -9.66 7.60 -8.98
C TYR A 109 -9.55 6.74 -7.73
N LYS A 110 -9.13 5.48 -7.88
CA LYS A 110 -8.96 4.55 -6.76
C LYS A 110 -7.58 3.91 -6.82
N LEU A 111 -6.72 4.23 -5.86
CA LEU A 111 -5.39 3.65 -5.73
C LEU A 111 -5.39 2.59 -4.63
N HIS A 112 -5.09 1.35 -4.99
CA HIS A 112 -5.09 0.23 -4.07
C HIS A 112 -3.75 0.10 -3.32
N SER A 113 -3.80 -0.31 -2.06
CA SER A 113 -2.67 -0.77 -1.23
C SER A 113 -3.01 -2.19 -0.73
N TRP A 114 -2.20 -2.76 0.17
CA TRP A 114 -2.48 -4.06 0.78
C TRP A 114 -3.81 -4.07 1.53
N LEU A 115 -3.89 -3.39 2.67
CA LEU A 115 -5.04 -3.42 3.59
C LEU A 115 -6.08 -2.34 3.30
N SER A 116 -5.69 -1.31 2.54
CA SER A 116 -6.55 -0.16 2.25
C SER A 116 -6.50 0.25 0.79
N CYS A 117 -7.35 1.20 0.42
CA CYS A 117 -7.27 1.94 -0.82
C CYS A 117 -7.57 3.42 -0.56
N ILE A 118 -7.01 4.30 -1.36
CA ILE A 118 -7.31 5.73 -1.31
C ILE A 118 -8.15 6.13 -2.52
N VAL A 119 -9.28 6.79 -2.25
CA VAL A 119 -10.20 7.34 -3.25
C VAL A 119 -9.88 8.81 -3.43
N LEU A 120 -9.55 9.19 -4.66
CA LEU A 120 -8.99 10.50 -4.99
C LEU A 120 -9.94 11.26 -5.91
N ARG A 121 -10.06 12.58 -5.68
CA ARG A 121 -10.56 13.50 -6.71
C ARG A 121 -9.48 13.70 -7.78
N PRO A 122 -9.82 14.17 -8.99
CA PRO A 122 -8.82 14.47 -10.03
C PRO A 122 -7.68 15.37 -9.54
N VAL A 123 -7.99 16.44 -8.81
CA VAL A 123 -6.98 17.34 -8.21
C VAL A 123 -6.07 16.62 -7.21
N HIS A 124 -6.59 15.66 -6.43
CA HIS A 124 -5.78 14.88 -5.49
C HIS A 124 -4.87 13.88 -6.23
N LYS A 125 -5.36 13.27 -7.33
CA LYS A 125 -4.56 12.37 -8.16
C LYS A 125 -3.34 13.09 -8.74
N LEU A 126 -3.54 14.28 -9.30
CA LEU A 126 -2.46 15.09 -9.86
C LEU A 126 -1.46 15.52 -8.78
N ALA A 127 -1.96 16.06 -7.66
CA ALA A 127 -1.11 16.48 -6.54
C ALA A 127 -0.31 15.31 -5.95
N LEU A 128 -0.91 14.14 -5.84
CA LEU A 128 -0.23 12.93 -5.36
C LEU A 128 0.83 12.46 -6.37
N GLN A 129 0.49 12.40 -7.65
CA GLN A 129 1.42 11.95 -8.69
C GLN A 129 2.67 12.84 -8.75
N PHE A 130 2.49 14.17 -8.72
CA PHE A 130 3.60 15.13 -8.68
C PHE A 130 4.49 14.91 -7.44
N GLN A 131 3.87 14.79 -6.27
CA GLN A 131 4.58 14.55 -5.01
C GLN A 131 5.33 13.22 -4.98
N LEU A 132 4.79 12.18 -5.59
CA LEU A 132 5.45 10.88 -5.72
C LEU A 132 6.70 11.03 -6.59
N ALA A 133 6.56 11.58 -7.80
CA ALA A 133 7.66 11.78 -8.75
C ALA A 133 8.84 12.55 -8.11
N ASP A 134 8.53 13.64 -7.41
CA ASP A 134 9.52 14.49 -6.72
C ASP A 134 10.32 13.75 -5.63
N ARG A 135 9.73 12.72 -5.02
CA ARG A 135 10.35 12.00 -3.88
C ARG A 135 11.00 10.67 -4.26
N ILE A 136 10.88 10.19 -5.51
CA ILE A 136 11.37 8.86 -5.91
C ILE A 136 12.86 8.70 -5.57
N ALA A 137 13.72 9.59 -6.07
CA ALA A 137 15.17 9.43 -5.92
C ALA A 137 15.60 9.34 -4.44
N LYS A 138 15.11 10.26 -3.61
CA LYS A 138 15.41 10.28 -2.18
C LYS A 138 14.84 9.07 -1.43
N ALA A 139 13.64 8.63 -1.80
CA ALA A 139 13.04 7.43 -1.21
C ALA A 139 13.86 6.19 -1.55
N GLU A 140 14.29 6.04 -2.81
CA GLU A 140 15.11 4.92 -3.24
C GLU A 140 16.47 4.90 -2.55
N GLU A 141 17.13 6.05 -2.40
CA GLU A 141 18.39 6.17 -1.66
C GLU A 141 18.23 5.71 -0.20
N ARG A 142 17.19 6.18 0.49
CA ARG A 142 16.91 5.78 1.88
C ARG A 142 16.62 4.28 2.00
N ALA A 143 15.89 3.72 1.05
CA ALA A 143 15.62 2.29 0.99
C ALA A 143 16.92 1.49 0.74
N LEU A 144 17.78 1.92 -0.19
CA LEU A 144 19.08 1.30 -0.45
C LEU A 144 19.94 1.26 0.82
N VAL A 145 20.08 2.40 1.51
CA VAL A 145 20.83 2.46 2.78
C VAL A 145 20.22 1.53 3.82
N PHE A 146 18.90 1.48 3.94
CA PHE A 146 18.22 0.61 4.89
C PHE A 146 18.45 -0.87 4.59
N TYR A 147 18.43 -1.30 3.32
CA TYR A 147 18.54 -2.73 2.97
C TYR A 147 19.99 -3.20 2.77
N ALA A 148 20.98 -2.30 2.78
CA ALA A 148 22.39 -2.63 2.52
C ALA A 148 22.97 -3.73 3.41
N ASP A 149 22.57 -3.79 4.68
CA ASP A 149 23.04 -4.80 5.64
C ASP A 149 22.05 -5.96 5.86
N LYS A 150 20.85 -5.89 5.30
CA LYS A 150 19.74 -6.82 5.59
C LYS A 150 19.79 -8.06 4.70
N LYS A 151 19.19 -9.14 5.17
CA LYS A 151 18.92 -10.34 4.36
C LYS A 151 17.50 -10.25 3.77
N PRO A 152 17.28 -10.67 2.51
CA PRO A 152 15.95 -10.88 1.97
C PRO A 152 15.11 -11.76 2.90
N GLY A 153 13.80 -11.49 2.98
CA GLY A 153 12.89 -12.28 3.83
C GLY A 153 12.90 -13.77 3.50
N ALA A 154 13.06 -14.11 2.22
CA ALA A 154 13.24 -15.48 1.77
C ALA A 154 14.41 -16.19 2.45
N GLU A 155 15.56 -15.53 2.54
CA GLU A 155 16.76 -16.08 3.20
C GLU A 155 16.55 -16.21 4.70
N ILE A 156 15.94 -15.21 5.35
CA ILE A 156 15.64 -15.26 6.78
C ILE A 156 14.73 -16.46 7.11
N LEU A 157 13.67 -16.66 6.32
CA LEU A 157 12.75 -17.79 6.50
C LEU A 157 13.43 -19.14 6.24
N ARG A 158 14.33 -19.22 5.25
CA ARG A 158 15.11 -20.43 4.99
C ARG A 158 16.06 -20.74 6.14
N ASP A 159 16.81 -19.74 6.62
CA ASP A 159 17.72 -19.87 7.77
C ASP A 159 16.95 -20.34 9.02
N ALA A 160 15.76 -19.77 9.27
CA ALA A 160 14.91 -20.15 10.39
C ALA A 160 14.38 -21.60 10.25
N CYS A 161 13.96 -22.00 9.05
CA CYS A 161 13.48 -23.35 8.77
C CYS A 161 14.61 -24.40 8.87
N ALA A 162 15.79 -24.08 8.35
CA ALA A 162 16.98 -24.92 8.44
C ALA A 162 17.34 -25.20 9.91
N ARG A 163 17.37 -24.14 10.72
CA ARG A 163 17.61 -24.21 12.16
C ARG A 163 16.54 -25.04 12.87
N ALA A 164 15.27 -24.82 12.56
CA ALA A 164 14.16 -25.55 13.17
C ALA A 164 14.17 -27.06 12.83
N ARG A 165 14.69 -27.42 11.65
CA ARG A 165 14.78 -28.80 11.16
C ARG A 165 16.14 -29.47 11.43
N ASN A 166 17.11 -28.73 11.96
CA ASN A 166 18.49 -29.17 12.15
C ASN A 166 19.12 -29.74 10.86
N VAL A 167 18.90 -29.06 9.73
CA VAL A 167 19.49 -29.40 8.43
C VAL A 167 20.28 -28.22 7.85
N PRO A 168 21.25 -28.48 6.97
CA PRO A 168 21.87 -27.44 6.16
C PRO A 168 20.85 -26.60 5.36
N VAL A 169 21.11 -25.30 5.18
CA VAL A 169 20.16 -24.35 4.54
C VAL A 169 19.92 -24.64 3.05
N ASP A 170 20.89 -25.24 2.38
CA ASP A 170 20.81 -25.75 1.00
C ASP A 170 19.79 -26.88 0.85
N GLN A 171 19.45 -27.59 1.93
CA GLN A 171 18.37 -28.60 1.94
C GLN A 171 16.98 -28.00 2.14
N VAL A 172 16.87 -26.70 2.46
CA VAL A 172 15.59 -26.00 2.60
C VAL A 172 15.22 -25.35 1.26
N PRO A 173 14.08 -25.72 0.64
CA PRO A 173 13.67 -25.11 -0.63
C PRO A 173 13.39 -23.62 -0.47
N VAL A 174 13.60 -22.85 -1.53
CA VAL A 174 13.15 -21.47 -1.63
C VAL A 174 11.64 -21.47 -1.85
N LEU A 175 10.88 -21.16 -0.81
CA LEU A 175 9.40 -21.18 -0.84
C LEU A 175 8.76 -19.84 -1.20
N THR A 176 9.54 -18.76 -1.21
CA THR A 176 9.08 -17.49 -1.76
C THR A 176 9.07 -17.63 -3.28
N GLY A 177 7.94 -17.35 -3.94
CA GLY A 177 7.83 -17.32 -5.40
C GLY A 177 8.74 -16.25 -6.03
N ASP A 178 8.37 -15.73 -7.21
CA ASP A 178 9.15 -14.69 -7.90
C ASP A 178 9.60 -13.54 -6.98
N ARG A 179 10.76 -12.96 -7.31
CA ARG A 179 11.43 -11.90 -6.55
C ARG A 179 10.45 -10.86 -6.01
N GLN A 180 10.51 -10.58 -4.72
CA GLN A 180 9.70 -9.54 -4.09
C GLN A 180 10.13 -8.16 -4.63
N PRO A 181 9.22 -7.17 -4.72
CA PRO A 181 9.56 -5.84 -5.25
C PRO A 181 10.73 -5.14 -4.52
N ASN A 182 10.92 -5.44 -3.23
CA ASN A 182 12.03 -4.91 -2.42
C ASN A 182 13.36 -5.66 -2.62
N ASP A 183 13.37 -6.82 -3.29
CA ASP A 183 14.61 -7.60 -3.55
C ASP A 183 15.67 -6.78 -4.30
N ARG A 184 15.25 -5.77 -5.07
CA ARG A 184 16.14 -4.84 -5.79
C ARG A 184 17.04 -3.98 -4.89
N PHE A 185 16.72 -3.86 -3.61
CA PHE A 185 17.48 -3.06 -2.65
C PHE A 185 18.51 -3.88 -1.87
N PHE A 186 18.43 -5.20 -1.90
CA PHE A 186 19.38 -6.06 -1.20
C PHE A 186 20.66 -6.23 -2.03
N PRO A 187 21.83 -6.39 -1.37
CA PRO A 187 23.09 -6.64 -2.07
C PRO A 187 23.01 -7.91 -2.93
N LYS A 188 23.38 -7.81 -4.21
CA LYS A 188 23.39 -8.96 -5.14
C LYS A 188 24.55 -9.92 -4.89
N GLU A 189 25.61 -9.48 -4.20
CA GLU A 189 26.88 -10.20 -4.05
C GLU A 189 26.91 -11.22 -2.90
N ARG A 190 25.76 -11.61 -2.34
CA ARG A 190 25.69 -12.69 -1.36
C ARG A 190 25.62 -14.05 -2.08
N GLY A 191 26.70 -14.41 -2.80
CA GLY A 191 26.94 -15.78 -3.27
C GLY A 191 25.97 -16.34 -4.31
N GLN A 192 25.59 -15.54 -5.32
CA GLN A 192 25.09 -16.09 -6.59
C GLN A 192 26.20 -16.14 -7.64
N ALA A 193 27.18 -17.00 -7.36
CA ALA A 193 27.99 -17.82 -8.27
C ALA A 193 28.78 -18.81 -7.40
#